data_AF-A0A2V9C560-F1
#
_entry.id   AF-A0A2V9C560-F1
#
_cell.length_a   1.000
_cell.length_b   1.000
_cell.length_c   1.000
_cell.angle_alpha   90.00
_cell.angle_beta   90.00
_cell.angle_gamma   90.00
#
_symmetry.space_group_name_H-M   'P 1'
#
loop_
_entity.id
_entity.type
_entity.pdbx_description
1 polymer ?
#
loop_
_entity_poly.entity_id
_entity_poly.type
_entity_poly.pdbx_seq_one_letter_code
_entity_poly.pdbx_strand_id
1 'polypeptide(L)'
;ALAAMVDYTFRGMPKGVRDLPDLDSSMLLGDVDKSPTLAKAPPFLRDELLFPYLAGTTFTQHVLRTTDGWAGFRKVFENPPVSTQQVLHPDLYLSGVAPKQVTLPDLSSLLPDGWKKLDENLIGEFGLREILKQFLGDTRARSLAPEWAGDRYAIFEHEKSKQMLLVVRLRLGSAADAARFFGNYSEALELKYDKRRALFRRPNFFSFNTDDGGVFLRCVGDQCLSMEGAGRDVFDKITRAIGWPANPSASPDPYRTPRKTTVTTMRLPPRAESQATALLAPVP
;
A
#
# COMPACT_ATOMS: atom_id res chain seq x y z
N ALA A 1 7.26 28.38 9.83
CA ALA A 1 6.85 29.27 10.95
C ALA A 1 7.76 29.10 12.16
N LEU A 2 7.90 27.89 12.72
CA LEU A 2 8.70 27.64 13.92
C LEU A 2 10.18 28.04 13.76
N ALA A 3 10.83 27.69 12.63
CA ALA A 3 12.19 28.15 12.34
C ALA A 3 12.34 29.69 12.37
N ALA A 4 11.33 30.43 11.88
CA ALA A 4 11.33 31.89 11.92
C ALA A 4 11.10 32.43 13.34
N MET A 5 10.29 31.74 14.16
CA MET A 5 10.12 32.08 15.58
C MET A 5 11.43 31.90 16.35
N VAL A 6 12.14 30.80 16.12
CA VAL A 6 13.49 30.57 16.68
C VAL A 6 14.43 31.67 16.23
N ASP A 7 14.46 32.01 14.94
CA ASP A 7 15.35 33.09 14.46
C ASP A 7 14.99 34.45 15.09
N TYR A 8 13.71 34.71 15.32
CA TYR A 8 13.22 35.91 15.99
C TYR A 8 13.62 35.97 17.47
N THR A 9 13.62 34.85 18.21
CA THR A 9 14.05 34.84 19.63
C THR A 9 15.53 35.14 19.78
N PHE A 10 16.34 34.84 18.77
CA PHE A 10 17.77 35.17 18.72
C PHE A 10 18.07 36.54 18.10
N ARG A 11 17.05 37.36 17.81
CA ARG A 11 17.25 38.69 17.21
C ARG A 11 18.16 39.57 18.09
N GLY A 12 19.24 40.07 17.50
CA GLY A 12 20.26 40.86 18.21
C GLY A 12 21.44 40.03 18.74
N MET A 13 21.39 38.70 18.60
CA MET A 13 22.53 37.80 18.81
C MET A 13 23.25 37.52 17.48
N PRO A 14 24.54 37.14 17.50
CA PRO A 14 25.29 36.80 16.28
C PRO A 14 24.91 35.43 15.69
N LYS A 15 23.97 34.70 16.29
CA LYS A 15 23.54 33.36 15.89
C LYS A 15 22.05 33.37 15.61
N GLY A 16 21.61 32.55 14.65
CA GLY A 16 20.21 32.29 14.34
C GLY A 16 19.91 30.80 14.22
N VAL A 17 18.72 30.45 13.72
CA VAL A 17 18.25 29.05 13.62
C VAL A 17 19.21 28.17 12.80
N ARG A 18 19.86 28.74 11.78
CA ARG A 18 20.83 28.03 10.93
C ARG A 18 22.14 27.67 11.64
N ASP A 19 22.49 28.43 12.68
CA ASP A 19 23.76 28.31 13.41
C ASP A 19 23.64 27.39 14.64
N LEU A 20 22.42 26.98 14.98
CA LEU A 20 22.16 25.97 16.01
C LEU A 20 22.52 24.58 15.50
N PRO A 21 22.85 23.62 16.38
CA PRO A 21 22.84 22.20 16.05
C PRO A 21 21.49 21.76 15.48
N ASP A 22 21.43 20.53 14.98
CA ASP A 22 20.16 19.96 14.53
C ASP A 22 19.15 19.99 15.67
N LEU A 23 18.00 20.60 15.37
CA LEU A 23 16.99 20.93 16.38
C LEU A 23 16.28 19.65 16.80
N ASP A 24 16.39 19.30 18.07
CA ASP A 24 15.62 18.19 18.61
C ASP A 24 14.16 18.59 18.89
N SER A 25 13.28 17.59 18.93
CA SER A 25 11.84 17.80 19.13
C SER A 25 11.49 18.44 20.48
N SER A 26 12.30 18.19 21.52
CA SER A 26 12.06 18.73 22.87
C SER A 26 12.40 20.21 22.96
N MET A 27 13.43 20.68 22.24
CA MET A 27 13.78 22.09 22.09
C MET A 27 12.69 22.88 21.35
N LEU A 28 12.01 22.22 20.41
CA LEU A 28 11.05 22.85 19.52
C LEU A 28 9.63 22.95 20.09
N LEU A 29 9.19 21.93 20.83
CA LEU A 29 7.80 21.80 21.25
C LEU A 29 7.63 21.65 22.77
N GLY A 30 8.73 21.59 23.52
CA GLY A 30 8.71 21.20 24.93
C GLY A 30 8.27 19.75 25.11
N ASP A 31 7.76 19.42 26.30
CA ASP A 31 7.24 18.10 26.60
C ASP A 31 5.81 17.94 26.06
N VAL A 32 5.71 17.53 24.80
CA VAL A 32 4.43 17.29 24.10
C VAL A 32 3.58 16.21 24.78
N ASP A 33 4.18 15.32 25.55
CA ASP A 33 3.48 14.27 26.29
C ASP A 33 2.73 14.81 27.52
N LYS A 34 2.99 16.05 27.93
CA LYS A 34 2.22 16.74 28.98
C LYS A 34 0.86 17.26 28.52
N SER A 35 0.56 17.23 27.22
CA SER A 35 -0.77 17.55 26.71
C SER A 35 -1.71 16.33 26.84
N PRO A 36 -2.72 16.36 27.74
CA PRO A 36 -3.57 15.19 28.00
C PRO A 36 -4.38 14.74 26.79
N THR A 37 -4.70 15.68 25.90
CA THR A 37 -5.46 15.43 24.67
C THR A 37 -4.58 14.77 23.60
N LEU A 38 -3.33 15.23 23.48
CA LEU A 38 -2.38 14.69 22.50
C LEU A 38 -1.89 13.29 22.89
N ALA A 39 -1.68 13.05 24.19
CA ALA A 39 -1.28 11.74 24.71
C ALA A 39 -2.34 10.65 24.48
N LYS A 40 -3.62 11.03 24.28
CA LYS A 40 -4.73 10.10 23.98
C LYS A 40 -4.97 9.88 22.49
N ALA A 41 -4.34 10.67 21.62
CA ALA A 41 -4.53 10.54 20.18
C ALA A 41 -3.86 9.25 19.66
N PRO A 42 -4.43 8.59 18.64
CA PRO A 42 -3.75 7.52 17.91
C PRO A 42 -2.35 7.98 17.45
N PRO A 43 -1.30 7.14 17.57
CA PRO A 43 0.08 7.52 17.26
C PRO A 43 0.25 8.18 15.89
N PHE A 44 -0.43 7.65 14.86
CA PHE A 44 -0.41 8.22 13.52
C PHE A 44 -0.88 9.68 13.50
N LEU A 45 -2.03 9.98 14.11
CA LEU A 45 -2.60 11.33 14.12
C LEU A 45 -1.75 12.30 14.95
N ARG A 46 -1.15 11.82 16.03
CA ARG A 46 -0.20 12.61 16.82
C ARG A 46 1.02 12.98 15.98
N ASP A 47 1.64 11.99 15.34
CA ASP A 47 2.87 12.20 14.59
C ASP A 47 2.62 13.05 13.33
N GLU A 48 1.45 12.90 12.68
CA GLU A 48 1.00 13.73 11.56
C GLU A 48 0.82 15.20 11.97
N LEU A 49 0.18 15.45 13.13
CA LEU A 49 0.00 16.81 13.65
C LEU A 49 1.33 17.51 13.94
N LEU A 50 2.33 16.75 14.41
CA LEU A 50 3.65 17.28 14.77
C LEU A 50 4.60 17.41 13.56
N PHE A 51 4.37 16.65 12.49
CA PHE A 51 5.26 16.59 11.33
C PHE A 51 5.63 17.97 10.74
N PRO A 52 4.69 18.89 10.47
CA PRO A 52 5.04 20.20 9.89
C PRO A 52 5.95 21.05 10.78
N TYR A 53 5.88 20.86 12.10
CA TYR A 53 6.71 21.61 13.05
C TYR A 53 8.11 21.02 13.15
N LEU A 54 8.22 19.70 13.24
CA LEU A 54 9.50 19.02 13.41
C LEU A 54 10.25 18.94 12.08
N ALA A 55 9.71 18.20 11.12
CA ALA A 55 10.35 18.00 9.82
C ALA A 55 10.43 19.31 9.03
N GLY A 56 9.41 20.17 9.11
CA GLY A 56 9.43 21.48 8.43
C GLY A 56 10.49 22.43 8.99
N THR A 57 10.81 22.36 10.29
CA THR A 57 11.89 23.15 10.88
C THR A 57 13.26 22.62 10.47
N THR A 58 13.47 21.30 10.51
CA THR A 58 14.70 20.67 10.00
C THR A 58 14.92 21.01 8.52
N PHE A 59 13.88 20.91 7.70
CA PHE A 59 13.92 21.31 6.29
C PHE A 59 14.32 22.77 6.13
N THR A 60 13.68 23.68 6.88
CA THR A 60 13.99 25.11 6.81
C THR A 60 15.43 25.37 7.22
N GLN A 61 15.89 24.79 8.33
CA GLN A 61 17.26 24.93 8.80
C GLN A 61 18.27 24.47 7.74
N HIS A 62 18.02 23.33 7.09
CA HIS A 62 18.88 22.82 6.02
C HIS A 62 18.96 23.77 4.83
N VAL A 63 17.81 24.27 4.35
CA VAL A 63 17.77 25.24 3.24
C VAL A 63 18.51 26.53 3.62
N LEU A 64 18.34 27.03 4.85
CA LEU A 64 19.04 28.24 5.32
C LEU A 64 20.56 28.06 5.40
N ARG A 65 21.04 26.84 5.71
CA ARG A 65 22.48 26.52 5.76
C ARG A 65 23.10 26.33 4.38
N THR A 66 22.32 25.83 3.41
CA THR A 66 22.80 25.46 2.06
C THR A 66 22.57 26.55 1.01
N THR A 67 21.77 27.57 1.33
CA THR A 67 21.46 28.70 0.44
C THR A 67 21.82 30.05 1.08
N ASP A 68 21.44 31.16 0.46
CA ASP A 68 21.67 32.53 0.96
C ASP A 68 20.71 32.90 2.12
N GLY A 69 20.60 32.02 3.12
CA GLY A 69 19.71 32.16 4.27
C GLY A 69 18.26 32.45 3.87
N TRP A 70 17.62 33.39 4.56
CA TRP A 70 16.21 33.76 4.32
C TRP A 70 15.97 34.37 2.94
N ALA A 71 17.00 34.96 2.31
CA ALA A 71 16.88 35.44 0.93
C ALA A 71 16.75 34.25 -0.03
N GLY A 72 17.57 33.20 0.17
CA GLY A 72 17.47 31.93 -0.55
C GLY A 72 16.15 31.19 -0.29
N PHE A 73 15.68 31.18 0.96
CA PHE A 73 14.46 30.48 1.37
C PHE A 73 13.20 30.98 0.66
N ARG A 74 13.15 32.24 0.17
CA ARG A 74 11.99 32.75 -0.57
C ARG A 74 11.60 31.90 -1.77
N LYS A 75 12.58 31.25 -2.43
CA LYS A 75 12.35 30.34 -3.56
C LYS A 75 11.52 29.11 -3.19
N VAL A 76 11.51 28.72 -1.90
CA VAL A 76 10.67 27.63 -1.40
C VAL A 76 9.19 27.97 -1.49
N PHE A 77 8.81 29.23 -1.30
CA PHE A 77 7.40 29.64 -1.46
C PHE A 77 6.96 29.67 -2.92
N GLU A 78 7.90 29.91 -3.84
CA GLU A 78 7.64 29.90 -5.29
C GLU A 78 7.57 28.47 -5.83
N ASN A 79 8.39 27.57 -5.30
CA ASN A 79 8.44 26.17 -5.66
C ASN A 79 8.42 25.30 -4.39
N PRO A 80 7.25 25.04 -3.78
CA PRO A 80 7.17 24.29 -2.53
C PRO A 80 7.52 22.80 -2.74
N PRO A 81 7.97 22.09 -1.68
CA PRO A 81 8.11 20.65 -1.71
C PRO A 81 6.80 19.97 -2.12
N VAL A 82 6.88 18.98 -3.01
CA VAL A 82 5.73 18.25 -3.55
C VAL A 82 5.49 16.92 -2.85
N SER A 83 6.33 16.55 -1.88
CA SER A 83 6.20 15.30 -1.13
C SER A 83 6.75 15.43 0.29
N THR A 84 6.28 14.55 1.18
CA THR A 84 6.84 14.41 2.53
C THR A 84 8.30 13.93 2.49
N GLN A 85 8.69 13.16 1.46
CA GLN A 85 10.07 12.77 1.22
C GLN A 85 10.99 13.97 0.99
N GLN A 86 10.58 14.96 0.21
CA GLN A 86 11.37 16.18 0.00
C GLN A 86 11.53 17.02 1.28
N VAL A 87 10.53 16.99 2.17
CA VAL A 87 10.61 17.63 3.48
C VAL A 87 11.53 16.86 4.42
N LEU A 88 11.47 15.52 4.40
CA LEU A 88 12.32 14.64 5.21
C LEU A 88 13.78 14.61 4.73
N HIS A 89 14.00 14.78 3.42
CA HIS A 89 15.31 14.74 2.76
C HIS A 89 15.50 16.00 1.90
N PRO A 90 15.89 17.13 2.50
CA PRO A 90 15.93 18.43 1.81
C PRO A 90 16.86 18.46 0.59
N ASP A 91 17.88 17.60 0.52
CA ASP A 91 18.75 17.49 -0.66
C ASP A 91 18.01 16.98 -1.90
N LEU A 92 16.97 16.16 -1.75
CA LEU A 92 16.10 15.76 -2.87
C LEU A 92 15.31 16.96 -3.40
N TYR A 93 14.84 17.84 -2.51
CA TYR A 93 14.20 19.09 -2.90
C TYR A 93 15.17 20.01 -3.65
N LEU A 94 16.36 20.25 -3.09
CA LEU A 94 17.38 21.13 -3.67
C LEU A 94 17.90 20.64 -5.03
N SER A 95 17.94 19.32 -5.24
CA SER A 95 18.32 18.69 -6.51
C SER A 95 17.15 18.54 -7.49
N GLY A 96 15.93 18.94 -7.12
CA GLY A 96 14.75 18.85 -7.98
C GLY A 96 14.24 17.42 -8.21
N VAL A 97 14.62 16.47 -7.36
CA VAL A 97 14.13 15.09 -7.43
C VAL A 97 12.69 15.04 -6.95
N ALA A 98 11.78 14.77 -7.87
CA ALA A 98 10.35 14.60 -7.60
C ALA A 98 9.96 13.11 -7.52
N PRO A 99 8.88 12.77 -6.78
CA PRO A 99 8.34 11.42 -6.76
C PRO A 99 7.93 10.96 -8.17
N LYS A 100 8.07 9.65 -8.42
CA LYS A 100 7.54 8.99 -9.60
C LYS A 100 6.01 9.04 -9.57
N GLN A 101 5.42 9.36 -10.71
CA GLN A 101 3.96 9.32 -10.86
C GLN A 101 3.46 7.88 -10.78
N VAL A 102 2.47 7.66 -9.92
CA VAL A 102 1.75 6.39 -9.78
C VAL A 102 0.25 6.65 -9.95
N THR A 103 -0.38 5.84 -10.79
CA THR A 103 -1.81 5.88 -11.09
C THR A 103 -2.47 4.54 -10.76
N LEU A 104 -3.75 4.58 -10.42
CA LEU A 104 -4.62 3.41 -10.38
C LEU A 104 -5.46 3.37 -11.67
N PRO A 105 -5.83 2.18 -12.18
CA PRO A 105 -6.83 2.08 -13.22
C PRO A 105 -8.18 2.57 -12.68
N ASP A 106 -9.18 2.76 -13.55
CA ASP A 106 -10.54 3.06 -13.10
C ASP A 106 -11.13 1.89 -12.31
N LEU A 107 -10.93 1.89 -10.99
CA LEU A 107 -11.33 0.82 -10.08
C LEU A 107 -12.85 0.66 -10.03
N SER A 108 -13.62 1.72 -10.23
CA SER A 108 -15.09 1.66 -10.24
C SER A 108 -15.61 0.73 -11.35
N SER A 109 -14.93 0.68 -12.51
CA SER A 109 -15.27 -0.24 -13.61
C SER A 109 -14.87 -1.71 -13.35
N LEU A 110 -13.97 -1.96 -12.39
CA LEU A 110 -13.43 -3.30 -12.09
C LEU A 110 -14.15 -3.97 -10.92
N LEU A 111 -14.79 -3.17 -10.06
CA LEU A 111 -15.52 -3.62 -8.89
C LEU A 111 -16.95 -4.08 -9.25
N PRO A 112 -17.51 -5.05 -8.53
CA PRO A 112 -18.94 -5.37 -8.64
C PRO A 112 -19.82 -4.18 -8.25
N ASP A 113 -21.10 -4.27 -8.60
CA ASP A 113 -22.09 -3.26 -8.21
C ASP A 113 -22.15 -3.11 -6.68
N GLY A 114 -22.40 -1.87 -6.23
CA GLY A 114 -22.57 -1.53 -4.81
C GLY A 114 -21.30 -1.04 -4.13
N TRP A 115 -20.15 -0.98 -4.80
CA TRP A 115 -18.94 -0.31 -4.27
C TRP A 115 -18.92 1.16 -4.63
N LYS A 116 -18.75 2.02 -3.64
CA LYS A 116 -18.64 3.47 -3.79
C LYS A 116 -17.24 3.93 -3.39
N LYS A 117 -16.59 4.73 -4.25
CA LYS A 117 -15.30 5.36 -3.92
C LYS A 117 -15.51 6.39 -2.81
N LEU A 118 -14.75 6.26 -1.72
CA LEU A 118 -14.73 7.22 -0.62
C LEU A 118 -13.61 8.23 -0.79
N ASP A 119 -12.41 7.75 -1.12
CA ASP A 119 -11.23 8.60 -1.24
C ASP A 119 -10.20 8.00 -2.21
N GLU A 120 -9.36 8.86 -2.78
CA GLU A 120 -8.19 8.48 -3.58
C GLU A 120 -7.11 9.55 -3.43
N ASN A 121 -5.96 9.17 -2.86
CA ASN A 121 -4.90 10.13 -2.54
C ASN A 121 -3.52 9.46 -2.48
N LEU A 122 -2.54 10.18 -1.94
CA LEU A 122 -1.16 9.77 -1.70
C LEU A 122 -0.94 9.48 -0.21
N ILE A 123 -0.09 8.50 0.09
CA ILE A 123 0.42 8.20 1.42
C ILE A 123 1.69 9.04 1.71
N GLY A 124 2.62 9.07 0.75
CA GLY A 124 3.95 9.68 0.95
C GLY A 124 4.89 8.85 1.82
N GLU A 125 6.19 9.19 1.83
CA GLU A 125 7.19 8.54 2.67
C GLU A 125 6.82 8.59 4.16
N PHE A 126 6.39 9.77 4.64
CA PHE A 126 5.97 9.92 6.05
C PHE A 126 4.84 8.97 6.41
N GLY A 127 3.74 8.95 5.64
CA GLY A 127 2.61 8.06 5.91
C GLY A 127 3.01 6.58 5.84
N LEU A 128 3.88 6.22 4.90
CA LEU A 128 4.39 4.84 4.80
C LEU A 128 5.19 4.47 6.04
N ARG A 129 6.04 5.38 6.54
CA ARG A 129 6.79 5.18 7.78
C ARG A 129 5.83 4.94 8.95
N GLU A 130 4.79 5.76 9.10
CA GLU A 130 3.86 5.63 10.22
C GLU A 130 3.04 4.33 10.15
N ILE A 131 2.65 3.87 8.95
CA ILE A 131 2.01 2.57 8.75
C ILE A 131 2.96 1.43 9.16
N LEU A 132 4.21 1.45 8.68
CA LEU A 132 5.20 0.42 9.00
C LEU A 132 5.52 0.40 10.50
N LYS A 133 5.62 1.57 11.13
CA LYS A 133 5.95 1.73 12.55
C LYS A 133 4.92 1.05 13.46
N GLN A 134 3.64 1.08 13.10
CA GLN A 134 2.57 0.45 13.88
C GLN A 134 2.74 -1.06 14.05
N PHE A 135 3.29 -1.74 13.03
CA PHE A 135 3.39 -3.20 13.03
C PHE A 135 4.83 -3.70 13.18
N LEU A 136 5.81 -2.97 12.65
CA LEU A 136 7.21 -3.39 12.58
C LEU A 136 8.13 -2.68 13.57
N GLY A 137 7.67 -1.60 14.19
CA GLY A 137 8.46 -0.72 15.06
C GLY A 137 9.25 0.36 14.30
N ASP A 138 9.68 1.39 15.04
CA ASP A 138 10.27 2.62 14.48
C ASP A 138 11.57 2.37 13.71
N THR A 139 12.46 1.52 14.22
CA THR A 139 13.75 1.22 13.58
C THR A 139 13.58 0.66 12.17
N ARG A 140 12.67 -0.32 11.99
CA ARG A 140 12.40 -0.90 10.67
C ARG A 140 11.65 0.07 9.76
N ALA A 141 10.71 0.83 10.32
CA ALA A 141 10.01 1.85 9.56
C ALA A 141 10.95 2.91 8.97
N ARG A 142 11.90 3.41 9.77
CA ARG A 142 12.91 4.40 9.33
C ARG A 142 13.88 3.88 8.29
N SER A 143 14.16 2.57 8.26
CA SER A 143 15.05 2.00 7.23
C SER A 143 14.33 1.68 5.92
N LEU A 144 13.03 1.43 5.95
CA LEU A 144 12.25 1.04 4.77
C LEU A 144 11.55 2.21 4.07
N ALA A 145 11.02 3.16 4.84
CA ALA A 145 10.26 4.28 4.30
C ALA A 145 11.04 5.17 3.30
N PRO A 146 12.34 5.45 3.50
CA PRO A 146 13.11 6.27 2.54
C PRO A 146 13.19 5.70 1.13
N GLU A 147 12.94 4.40 0.96
CA GLU A 147 12.90 3.75 -0.34
C GLU A 147 11.63 4.08 -1.15
N TRP A 148 10.66 4.77 -0.55
CA TRP A 148 9.46 5.25 -1.21
C TRP A 148 9.85 6.14 -2.40
N ALA A 149 9.27 5.88 -3.57
CA ALA A 149 9.47 6.68 -4.76
C ALA A 149 8.17 7.29 -5.29
N GLY A 150 7.02 6.88 -4.79
CA GLY A 150 5.70 7.35 -5.24
C GLY A 150 4.62 6.32 -4.92
N ASP A 151 3.38 6.77 -4.74
CA ASP A 151 2.27 5.86 -4.46
C ASP A 151 0.93 6.41 -4.99
N ARG A 152 -0.12 5.60 -4.83
CA ARG A 152 -1.52 5.99 -4.91
C ARG A 152 -2.32 5.00 -4.08
N TYR A 153 -3.27 5.48 -3.28
CA TYR A 153 -4.27 4.62 -2.67
C TYR A 153 -5.67 5.02 -3.10
N ALA A 154 -6.60 4.06 -3.03
CA ALA A 154 -8.03 4.32 -3.13
C ALA A 154 -8.78 3.49 -2.08
N ILE A 155 -9.81 4.10 -1.50
CA ILE A 155 -10.69 3.49 -0.51
C ILE A 155 -12.10 3.43 -1.09
N PHE A 156 -12.73 2.28 -0.97
CA PHE A 156 -14.12 2.06 -1.34
C PHE A 156 -14.89 1.48 -0.16
N GLU A 157 -16.19 1.76 -0.14
CA GLU A 157 -17.14 1.17 0.78
C GLU A 157 -18.25 0.48 -0.01
N HIS A 158 -18.59 -0.74 0.36
CA HIS A 158 -19.75 -1.41 -0.17
C HIS A 158 -21.03 -0.87 0.51
N GLU A 159 -21.95 -0.31 -0.25
CA GLU A 159 -23.09 0.47 0.23
C GLU A 159 -23.97 -0.27 1.25
N LYS A 160 -24.22 -1.57 1.01
CA LYS A 160 -25.07 -2.41 1.88
C LYS A 160 -24.32 -3.02 3.07
N SER A 161 -23.24 -3.76 2.82
CA SER A 161 -22.50 -4.48 3.86
C SER A 161 -21.60 -3.60 4.71
N LYS A 162 -21.32 -2.36 4.28
CA LYS A 162 -20.34 -1.45 4.92
C LYS A 162 -18.92 -1.99 4.92
N GLN A 163 -18.66 -2.99 4.09
CA GLN A 163 -17.33 -3.56 3.89
C GLN A 163 -16.41 -2.53 3.23
N MET A 164 -15.18 -2.43 3.73
CA MET A 164 -14.17 -1.51 3.23
C MET A 164 -13.22 -2.24 2.29
N LEU A 165 -12.80 -1.57 1.22
CA LEU A 165 -11.75 -2.01 0.32
C LEU A 165 -10.67 -0.94 0.26
N LEU A 166 -9.44 -1.34 0.54
CA LEU A 166 -8.25 -0.52 0.36
C LEU A 166 -7.40 -1.11 -0.78
N VAL A 167 -7.06 -0.28 -1.75
CA VAL A 167 -6.08 -0.60 -2.81
C VAL A 167 -4.92 0.39 -2.68
N VAL A 168 -3.68 -0.12 -2.57
CA VAL A 168 -2.47 0.70 -2.54
C VAL A 168 -1.51 0.23 -3.62
N ARG A 169 -1.14 1.14 -4.52
CA ARG A 169 -0.04 0.92 -5.46
C ARG A 169 1.15 1.76 -5.01
N LEU A 170 2.28 1.11 -4.79
CA LEU A 170 3.51 1.70 -4.30
C LEU A 170 4.62 1.49 -5.33
N ARG A 171 5.47 2.49 -5.51
CA ARG A 171 6.72 2.41 -6.24
C ARG A 171 7.88 2.70 -5.31
N LEU A 172 8.94 1.91 -5.43
CA LEU A 172 10.15 1.98 -4.63
C LEU A 172 11.33 2.43 -5.51
N GLY A 173 12.47 2.74 -4.88
CA GLY A 173 13.69 3.17 -5.56
C GLY A 173 14.23 2.15 -6.58
N SER A 174 14.09 0.86 -6.28
CA SER A 174 14.56 -0.25 -7.12
C SER A 174 13.80 -1.55 -6.87
N ALA A 175 14.07 -2.57 -7.71
CA ALA A 175 13.52 -3.91 -7.51
C ALA A 175 14.04 -4.59 -6.22
N ALA A 176 15.27 -4.28 -5.80
CA ALA A 176 15.80 -4.79 -4.54
C ALA A 176 15.06 -4.18 -3.34
N ASP A 177 14.69 -2.90 -3.43
CA ASP A 177 13.96 -2.20 -2.38
C ASP A 177 12.51 -2.71 -2.31
N ALA A 178 11.88 -2.95 -3.45
CA ALA A 178 10.56 -3.60 -3.52
C ALA A 178 10.58 -5.01 -2.91
N ALA A 179 11.67 -5.78 -3.08
CA ALA A 179 11.81 -7.09 -2.45
C ALA A 179 11.99 -7.00 -0.92
N ARG A 180 12.78 -6.04 -0.42
CA ARG A 180 12.90 -5.77 1.02
C ARG A 180 11.56 -5.32 1.61
N PHE A 181 10.88 -4.41 0.92
CA PHE A 181 9.54 -3.96 1.29
C PHE A 181 8.55 -5.13 1.32
N PHE A 182 8.51 -5.99 0.29
CA PHE A 182 7.62 -7.14 0.24
C PHE A 182 7.76 -8.05 1.46
N GLY A 183 9.00 -8.39 1.84
CA GLY A 183 9.25 -9.22 3.02
C GLY A 183 8.67 -8.60 4.29
N ASN A 184 9.03 -7.35 4.55
CA ASN A 184 8.60 -6.62 5.76
C ASN A 184 7.10 -6.31 5.76
N TYR A 185 6.53 -5.89 4.64
CA TYR A 185 5.12 -5.54 4.55
C TYR A 185 4.22 -6.77 4.61
N SER A 186 4.69 -7.94 4.11
CA SER A 186 3.97 -9.20 4.34
C SER A 186 3.89 -9.55 5.83
N GLU A 187 4.97 -9.33 6.60
CA GLU A 187 4.96 -9.50 8.07
C GLU A 187 4.04 -8.48 8.74
N ALA A 188 4.05 -7.21 8.30
CA ALA A 188 3.15 -6.18 8.82
C ALA A 188 1.68 -6.55 8.60
N LEU A 189 1.31 -7.07 7.42
CA LEU A 189 -0.03 -7.57 7.12
C LEU A 189 -0.39 -8.78 8.00
N GLU A 190 0.55 -9.66 8.29
CA GLU A 190 0.34 -10.74 9.24
C GLU A 190 0.05 -10.16 10.64
N LEU A 191 0.85 -9.23 11.14
CA LEU A 191 0.64 -8.62 12.46
C LEU A 191 -0.64 -7.78 12.55
N LYS A 192 -1.10 -7.20 11.44
CA LYS A 192 -2.36 -6.46 11.36
C LYS A 192 -3.60 -7.33 11.54
N TYR A 193 -3.55 -8.61 11.16
CA TYR A 193 -4.71 -9.51 11.17
C TYR A 193 -4.49 -10.75 12.03
N ASP A 194 -5.21 -10.85 13.14
CA ASP A 194 -5.15 -12.00 14.05
C ASP A 194 -5.75 -13.28 13.44
N LYS A 195 -6.85 -13.14 12.70
CA LYS A 195 -7.57 -14.26 12.07
C LYS A 195 -7.26 -14.34 10.58
N ARG A 196 -6.45 -15.32 10.20
CA ARG A 196 -6.00 -15.55 8.82
C ARG A 196 -6.31 -16.98 8.41
N ARG A 197 -6.82 -17.15 7.19
CA ARG A 197 -7.09 -18.46 6.58
C ARG A 197 -6.45 -18.53 5.20
N ALA A 198 -6.12 -19.74 4.77
CA ALA A 198 -5.54 -19.99 3.43
C ALA A 198 -4.33 -19.09 3.12
N LEU A 199 -3.42 -18.94 4.09
CA LEU A 199 -2.16 -18.22 3.90
C LEU A 199 -1.38 -18.84 2.73
N PHE A 200 -1.04 -18.01 1.76
CA PHE A 200 -0.32 -18.41 0.56
C PHE A 200 0.83 -17.44 0.31
N ARG A 201 2.05 -17.98 0.28
CA ARG A 201 3.28 -17.22 0.12
C ARG A 201 4.10 -17.81 -1.03
N ARG A 202 4.56 -16.93 -1.91
CA ARG A 202 5.49 -17.19 -3.02
C ARG A 202 6.52 -16.05 -3.05
N PRO A 203 7.64 -16.20 -3.77
CA PRO A 203 8.44 -15.04 -4.12
C PRO A 203 7.53 -13.98 -4.73
N ASN A 204 7.57 -12.74 -4.23
CA ASN A 204 6.82 -11.58 -4.70
C ASN A 204 5.28 -11.62 -4.69
N PHE A 205 4.64 -12.68 -4.17
CA PHE A 205 3.19 -12.76 -4.00
C PHE A 205 2.83 -13.33 -2.62
N PHE A 206 1.92 -12.65 -1.93
CA PHE A 206 1.49 -12.99 -0.58
C PHE A 206 -0.01 -12.75 -0.45
N SER A 207 -0.74 -13.69 0.15
CA SER A 207 -2.17 -13.51 0.39
C SER A 207 -2.70 -14.35 1.54
N PHE A 208 -3.81 -13.93 2.13
CA PHE A 208 -4.64 -14.73 3.02
C PHE A 208 -6.08 -14.18 3.01
N ASN A 209 -7.00 -14.93 3.60
CA ASN A 209 -8.39 -14.50 3.79
C ASN A 209 -8.64 -14.10 5.25
N THR A 210 -9.43 -13.04 5.43
CA THR A 210 -9.96 -12.55 6.71
C THR A 210 -11.48 -12.72 6.72
N ASP A 211 -12.14 -12.25 7.78
CA ASP A 211 -13.60 -12.21 7.86
C ASP A 211 -14.20 -11.13 6.92
N ASP A 212 -13.41 -10.09 6.60
CA ASP A 212 -13.81 -8.94 5.79
C ASP A 212 -13.30 -8.99 4.34
N GLY A 213 -12.83 -10.16 3.86
CA GLY A 213 -12.36 -10.36 2.49
C GLY A 213 -10.91 -10.86 2.40
N GLY A 214 -10.35 -10.80 1.20
CA GLY A 214 -8.97 -11.21 0.95
C GLY A 214 -7.99 -10.06 1.22
N VAL A 215 -6.78 -10.42 1.63
CA VAL A 215 -5.60 -9.57 1.69
C VAL A 215 -4.60 -10.11 0.68
N PHE A 216 -4.12 -9.24 -0.20
CA PHE A 216 -3.20 -9.58 -1.29
C PHE A 216 -2.08 -8.55 -1.35
N LEU A 217 -0.86 -9.03 -1.52
CA LEU A 217 0.32 -8.22 -1.76
C LEU A 217 1.10 -8.85 -2.91
N ARG A 218 1.42 -8.07 -3.94
CA ARG A 218 2.28 -8.49 -5.03
C ARG A 218 3.29 -7.42 -5.39
N CYS A 219 4.52 -7.80 -5.67
CA CYS A 219 5.52 -6.90 -6.24
C CYS A 219 6.05 -7.40 -7.60
N VAL A 220 6.25 -6.48 -8.54
CA VAL A 220 6.82 -6.73 -9.88
C VAL A 220 7.77 -5.59 -10.20
N GLY A 221 9.05 -5.90 -10.40
CA GLY A 221 10.08 -4.86 -10.57
C GLY A 221 10.20 -4.00 -9.31
N ASP A 222 10.16 -2.68 -9.48
CA ASP A 222 10.21 -1.66 -8.43
C ASP A 222 8.82 -1.28 -7.87
N GLN A 223 7.76 -2.03 -8.22
CA GLN A 223 6.39 -1.71 -7.84
C GLN A 223 5.75 -2.80 -6.99
N CYS A 224 4.89 -2.39 -6.07
CA CYS A 224 4.06 -3.26 -5.25
C CYS A 224 2.59 -2.83 -5.31
N LEU A 225 1.69 -3.79 -5.25
CA LEU A 225 0.24 -3.61 -5.16
C LEU A 225 -0.25 -4.38 -3.93
N SER A 226 -0.85 -3.66 -2.98
CA SER A 226 -1.60 -4.22 -1.86
C SER A 226 -3.09 -4.02 -2.08
N MET A 227 -3.89 -5.02 -1.73
CA MET A 227 -5.34 -4.92 -1.71
C MET A 227 -5.89 -5.65 -0.50
N GLU A 228 -6.80 -5.00 0.23
CA GLU A 228 -7.41 -5.53 1.44
C GLU A 228 -8.92 -5.32 1.39
N GLY A 229 -9.70 -6.37 1.63
CA GLY A 229 -11.16 -6.26 1.80
C GLY A 229 -12.00 -6.65 0.59
N ALA A 230 -11.41 -7.23 -0.46
CA ALA A 230 -12.13 -7.76 -1.62
C ALA A 230 -11.63 -9.16 -2.03
N GLY A 231 -12.33 -9.79 -2.98
CA GLY A 231 -12.01 -11.13 -3.47
C GLY A 231 -10.81 -11.17 -4.41
N ARG A 232 -10.25 -12.38 -4.61
CA ARG A 232 -9.12 -12.63 -5.53
C ARG A 232 -9.44 -12.22 -6.97
N ASP A 233 -10.70 -12.34 -7.39
CA ASP A 233 -11.17 -11.95 -8.71
C ASP A 233 -10.97 -10.44 -8.98
N VAL A 234 -11.21 -9.60 -7.97
CA VAL A 234 -10.94 -8.16 -8.02
C VAL A 234 -9.44 -7.90 -8.12
N PHE A 235 -8.62 -8.58 -7.30
CA PHE A 235 -7.16 -8.43 -7.37
C PHE A 235 -6.59 -8.80 -8.74
N ASP A 236 -7.09 -9.91 -9.32
CA ASP A 236 -6.71 -10.37 -10.66
C ASP A 236 -7.14 -9.37 -11.75
N LYS A 237 -8.32 -8.74 -11.63
CA LYS A 237 -8.76 -7.67 -12.55
C LYS A 237 -7.83 -6.44 -12.47
N ILE A 238 -7.49 -5.99 -11.26
CA ILE A 238 -6.62 -4.81 -11.06
C ILE A 238 -5.22 -5.09 -11.62
N THR A 239 -4.62 -6.23 -11.26
CA THR A 239 -3.28 -6.61 -11.76
C THR A 239 -3.24 -6.74 -13.28
N ARG A 240 -4.30 -7.28 -13.93
CA ARG A 240 -4.42 -7.26 -15.39
C ARG A 240 -4.54 -5.85 -15.96
N ALA A 241 -5.35 -4.99 -15.35
CA ALA A 241 -5.58 -3.62 -15.81
C ALA A 241 -4.30 -2.75 -15.74
N ILE A 242 -3.39 -3.03 -14.82
CA ILE A 242 -2.07 -2.37 -14.75
C ILE A 242 -0.98 -3.08 -15.59
N GLY A 243 -1.35 -4.09 -16.38
CA GLY A 243 -0.45 -4.78 -17.31
C GLY A 243 0.51 -5.78 -16.66
N TRP A 244 0.22 -6.27 -15.45
CA TRP A 244 1.07 -7.25 -14.77
C TRP A 244 0.77 -8.70 -15.24
N PRO A 245 1.75 -9.62 -15.14
CA PRO A 245 1.52 -11.04 -15.42
C PRO A 245 0.43 -11.63 -14.52
N ALA A 246 -0.10 -12.81 -14.87
CA ALA A 246 -1.07 -13.51 -14.02
C ALA A 246 -0.52 -13.74 -12.59
N ASN A 247 -1.39 -13.64 -11.60
CA ASN A 247 -1.05 -13.90 -10.20
C ASN A 247 -0.84 -15.41 -9.97
N PRO A 248 0.16 -15.82 -9.19
CA PRO A 248 0.34 -17.22 -8.82
C PRO A 248 -0.95 -17.81 -8.20
N SER A 249 -1.34 -19.00 -8.63
CA SER A 249 -2.38 -19.79 -7.96
C SER A 249 -1.72 -20.80 -7.03
N ALA A 250 -2.42 -21.18 -5.97
CA ALA A 250 -2.13 -22.45 -5.31
C ALA A 250 -2.39 -23.54 -6.37
N SER A 251 -1.34 -24.24 -6.82
CA SER A 251 -1.52 -25.44 -7.63
C SER A 251 -2.51 -26.35 -6.90
N PRO A 252 -3.42 -27.05 -7.60
CA PRO A 252 -4.07 -28.20 -7.00
C PRO A 252 -2.96 -29.08 -6.43
N ASP A 253 -3.08 -29.44 -5.16
CA ASP A 253 -2.18 -30.38 -4.52
C ASP A 253 -2.02 -31.61 -5.44
N PRO A 254 -0.81 -31.93 -5.92
CA PRO A 254 -0.60 -33.07 -6.81
C PRO A 254 -0.97 -34.41 -6.15
N TYR A 255 -1.17 -34.43 -4.82
CA TYR A 255 -1.64 -35.60 -4.06
C TYR A 255 -3.13 -35.58 -3.73
N ARG A 256 -3.87 -34.50 -4.06
CA ARG A 256 -5.32 -34.48 -3.90
C ARG A 256 -5.93 -35.28 -5.05
N THR A 257 -6.19 -36.55 -4.77
CA THR A 257 -6.90 -37.45 -5.69
C THR A 257 -8.18 -36.75 -6.18
N PRO A 258 -8.41 -36.68 -7.50
CA PRO A 258 -9.62 -36.09 -8.03
C PRO A 258 -10.81 -36.84 -7.43
N ARG A 259 -11.71 -36.11 -6.78
CA ARG A 259 -12.98 -36.66 -6.30
C ARG A 259 -13.69 -37.20 -7.54
N LYS A 260 -13.77 -38.53 -7.67
CA LYS A 260 -14.44 -39.18 -8.80
C LYS A 260 -15.84 -38.60 -8.91
N THR A 261 -16.09 -37.82 -9.95
CA THR A 261 -17.43 -37.46 -10.36
C THR A 261 -18.07 -38.78 -10.78
N THR A 262 -18.97 -39.31 -9.96
CA THR A 262 -19.79 -40.46 -10.34
C THR A 262 -20.70 -39.98 -11.46
N VAL A 263 -20.27 -40.19 -12.71
CA VAL A 263 -21.15 -40.12 -13.86
C VAL A 263 -22.03 -41.35 -13.75
N THR A 264 -23.25 -41.17 -13.25
CA THR A 264 -24.30 -42.18 -13.39
C THR A 264 -24.62 -42.29 -14.88
N THR A 265 -23.97 -43.22 -15.56
CA THR A 265 -24.35 -43.62 -16.91
C THR A 265 -25.74 -44.23 -16.84
N MET A 266 -26.74 -43.48 -17.30
CA MET A 266 -28.09 -43.97 -17.49
C MET A 266 -28.02 -45.12 -18.51
N ARG A 267 -28.35 -46.34 -18.07
CA ARG A 267 -28.34 -47.55 -18.90
C ARG A 267 -29.54 -47.45 -19.86
N LEU A 268 -29.27 -47.29 -21.15
CA LEU A 268 -30.29 -47.42 -22.19
C LEU A 268 -30.82 -48.86 -22.20
N PRO A 269 -32.15 -49.08 -22.32
CA PRO A 269 -32.72 -50.42 -22.37
C PRO A 269 -32.34 -51.14 -23.69
N PRO A 270 -32.21 -52.47 -23.68
CA PRO A 270 -31.84 -53.24 -24.86
C PRO A 270 -32.96 -53.18 -25.92
N ARG A 271 -32.55 -53.01 -27.19
CA ARG A 271 -33.42 -53.10 -28.37
C ARG A 271 -34.06 -54.48 -28.43
N ALA A 272 -35.38 -54.53 -28.59
CA ALA A 272 -36.12 -55.74 -28.90
C ALA A 272 -35.69 -56.29 -30.27
N GLU A 273 -35.23 -57.55 -30.29
CA GLU A 273 -35.01 -58.31 -31.52
C GLU A 273 -36.37 -58.65 -32.15
N SER A 274 -36.60 -58.13 -33.35
CA SER A 274 -37.73 -58.50 -34.19
C SER A 274 -37.46 -59.87 -34.80
N GLN A 275 -38.10 -60.92 -34.26
CA GLN A 275 -38.24 -62.20 -34.95
C GLN A 275 -39.17 -62.03 -36.16
N ALA A 276 -38.65 -62.26 -37.35
CA ALA A 276 -39.45 -62.48 -38.56
C ALA A 276 -39.07 -63.83 -39.15
N THR A 277 -39.87 -64.85 -38.81
CA THR A 277 -39.85 -66.17 -39.45
C THR A 277 -41.28 -66.47 -39.91
N ALA A 278 -41.50 -66.48 -41.22
CA ALA A 278 -42.66 -67.09 -41.88
C ALA A 278 -42.15 -67.63 -43.23
N LEU A 279 -41.84 -68.94 -43.30
CA LEU A 279 -42.67 -70.02 -43.84
C LEU A 279 -43.11 -69.85 -45.31
N LEU A 280 -42.49 -70.66 -46.20
CA LEU A 280 -43.08 -71.58 -47.21
C LEU A 280 -44.04 -70.97 -48.28
N ALA A 281 -44.01 -71.24 -49.60
CA ALA A 281 -43.60 -72.41 -50.42
C ALA A 281 -43.60 -72.02 -51.96
N PRO A 282 -43.64 -72.93 -52.99
CA PRO A 282 -42.77 -72.87 -54.18
C PRO A 282 -43.44 -72.72 -55.59
N VAL A 283 -42.63 -72.40 -56.63
CA VAL A 283 -42.56 -72.91 -58.05
C VAL A 283 -43.83 -72.76 -58.95
N PRO A 284 -43.74 -72.42 -60.27
CA PRO A 284 -42.95 -73.02 -61.37
C PRO A 284 -41.71 -72.24 -61.81
#